data_AF-A0A090XEW1-F1
#
_entry.id   AF-A0A090XEW1-F1
#
_cell.length_a   1.000
_cell.length_b   1.000
_cell.length_c   1.000
_cell.angle_alpha   90.00
_cell.angle_beta   90.00
_cell.angle_gamma   90.00
#
_symmetry.space_group_name_H-M   'P 1'
#
loop_
_entity.id
_entity.type
_entity.pdbx_description
1 polymer ?
#
loop_
_entity_poly.entity_id
_entity_poly.type
_entity_poly.pdbx_seq_one_letter_code
_entity_poly.pdbx_strand_id
1 'polypeptide(L)'
;KAAKQAILRLLGDTQQAGLMTKIKSDKKKDLTISVFFTAKTHKEGVPFRAIVSERTTWQACVSKFLTQQLSNVQIDDPFRIQNSEHVISFLQEQGHLIASGFSIDVQDMYYSISPHKPPTSHFKPPYEVKRPF
;
A
#
# COMPACT_ATOMS: atom_id res chain seq x y z
N LYS A 1 -18.11 6.89 -2.07
CA LYS A 1 -18.95 7.88 -1.35
C LYS A 1 -18.94 7.65 0.16
N ALA A 2 -19.25 6.45 0.67
CA ALA A 2 -19.20 6.14 2.10
C ALA A 2 -17.82 6.38 2.77
N ALA A 3 -16.72 5.92 2.15
CA ALA A 3 -15.37 6.11 2.69
C ALA A 3 -14.97 7.60 2.85
N LYS A 4 -15.31 8.44 1.85
CA LYS A 4 -15.07 9.89 1.91
C LYS A 4 -15.83 10.54 3.07
N GLN A 5 -17.07 10.13 3.31
CA GLN A 5 -17.87 10.63 4.43
C GLN A 5 -17.34 10.16 5.78
N ALA A 6 -16.94 8.90 5.91
CA ALA A 6 -16.32 8.36 7.12
C ALA A 6 -15.02 9.10 7.47
N ILE A 7 -14.15 9.34 6.49
CA ILE A 7 -12.93 10.13 6.68
C ILE A 7 -13.25 11.57 7.06
N LEU A 8 -14.20 12.22 6.39
CA LEU A 8 -14.59 13.59 6.75
C LEU A 8 -15.14 13.70 8.18
N ARG A 9 -15.84 12.68 8.67
CA ARG A 9 -16.29 12.62 10.07
C ARG A 9 -15.09 12.50 11.02
N LEU A 10 -14.20 11.53 10.77
CA LEU A 10 -13.01 11.30 11.60
C LEU A 10 -12.07 12.52 11.65
N LEU A 11 -11.93 13.23 10.52
CA LEU A 11 -11.16 14.47 10.47
C LEU A 11 -11.82 15.64 11.22
N GLY A 12 -13.15 15.64 11.31
CA GLY A 12 -13.89 16.58 12.15
C GLY A 12 -13.60 16.35 13.63
N ASP A 13 -13.64 15.08 14.06
CA ASP A 13 -13.39 14.69 15.44
C ASP A 13 -11.94 14.98 15.88
N THR A 14 -10.99 14.98 14.94
CA THR A 14 -9.54 15.24 15.17
C THR A 14 -9.12 16.68 14.87
N GLN A 15 -10.06 17.60 14.65
CA GLN A 15 -9.85 19.04 14.42
C GLN A 15 -8.96 19.37 13.19
N GLN A 16 -8.92 18.50 12.18
CA GLN A 16 -8.11 18.68 10.97
C GLN A 16 -8.82 19.52 9.89
N ALA A 17 -9.26 20.73 10.26
CA ALA A 17 -10.11 21.59 9.43
C ALA A 17 -9.50 21.92 8.04
N GLY A 18 -8.18 22.15 7.98
CA GLY A 18 -7.48 22.44 6.73
C GLY A 18 -7.51 21.28 5.73
N LEU A 19 -7.39 20.04 6.20
CA LEU A 19 -7.47 18.84 5.35
C LEU A 19 -8.92 18.60 4.89
N MET A 20 -9.90 18.81 5.77
CA MET A 20 -11.31 18.70 5.41
C MET A 20 -11.69 19.66 4.27
N THR A 21 -11.23 20.91 4.33
CA THR A 21 -11.48 21.90 3.27
C THR A 21 -10.89 21.44 1.94
N LYS A 22 -9.67 20.91 1.94
CA LYS A 22 -9.04 20.36 0.72
C LYS A 22 -9.86 19.21 0.13
N ILE A 23 -10.26 18.24 0.96
CA ILE A 23 -11.07 17.08 0.53
C ILE A 23 -12.46 17.49 0.01
N LYS A 24 -13.10 18.48 0.64
CA LYS A 24 -14.41 19.02 0.22
C LYS A 24 -14.31 19.85 -1.06
N SER A 25 -13.21 20.58 -1.25
CA SER A 25 -12.95 21.42 -2.42
C SER A 25 -12.65 20.63 -3.69
N ASP A 26 -12.34 19.35 -3.57
CA ASP A 26 -12.20 18.45 -4.71
C ASP A 26 -13.59 18.21 -5.36
N LYS A 27 -13.84 19.00 -6.43
CA LYS A 27 -15.07 19.01 -7.23
C LYS A 27 -15.07 17.94 -8.33
N LYS A 28 -14.00 17.17 -8.53
CA LYS A 28 -13.98 16.13 -9.56
C LYS A 28 -15.02 15.06 -9.21
N LYS A 29 -15.97 14.86 -10.12
CA LYS A 29 -17.04 13.86 -10.00
C LYS A 29 -16.50 12.43 -10.09
N ASP A 30 -15.37 12.24 -10.76
CA ASP A 30 -14.64 10.98 -10.81
C ASP A 30 -13.88 10.78 -9.51
N LEU A 31 -14.63 10.27 -8.53
CA LEU A 31 -14.18 9.84 -7.20
C LEU A 31 -13.34 8.55 -7.25
N THR A 32 -13.04 8.05 -8.45
CA THR A 32 -12.48 6.74 -8.70
C THR A 32 -10.98 6.83 -8.86
N ILE A 33 -10.29 6.07 -8.02
CA ILE A 33 -8.88 5.77 -8.19
C ILE A 33 -8.72 5.11 -9.56
N SER A 34 -7.80 5.59 -10.39
CA SER A 34 -7.65 5.03 -11.74
C SER A 34 -6.89 3.72 -11.66
N VAL A 35 -7.40 2.70 -12.34
CA VAL A 35 -6.74 1.39 -12.44
C VAL A 35 -6.16 1.26 -13.83
N PHE A 36 -4.87 0.93 -13.91
CA PHE A 36 -4.20 0.57 -15.15
C PHE A 36 -3.43 -0.72 -14.95
N PHE A 37 -3.17 -1.45 -16.03
CA PHE A 37 -2.47 -2.73 -15.96
C PHE A 37 -1.06 -2.60 -16.51
N THR A 38 -0.11 -3.26 -15.86
CA THR A 38 1.26 -3.43 -16.38
C THR A 38 1.61 -4.91 -16.45
N ALA A 39 2.42 -5.29 -17.43
CA ALA A 39 2.91 -6.65 -17.58
C ALA A 39 4.08 -6.92 -16.63
N LYS A 40 4.04 -8.03 -15.89
CA LYS A 40 5.20 -8.54 -15.15
C LYS A 40 6.12 -9.30 -16.11
N THR A 41 6.94 -8.58 -16.87
CA THR A 41 7.83 -9.14 -17.91
C THR A 41 8.87 -10.13 -17.40
N HIS A 42 9.17 -10.11 -16.11
CA HIS A 42 10.12 -11.03 -15.45
C HIS A 42 9.48 -12.35 -14.97
N LYS A 43 8.19 -12.61 -15.24
CA LYS A 43 7.49 -13.84 -14.85
C LYS A 43 7.01 -14.58 -16.11
N GLU A 44 7.11 -15.91 -16.07
CA GLU A 44 6.56 -16.78 -17.11
C GLU A 44 5.06 -16.52 -17.31
N GLY A 45 4.60 -16.54 -18.57
CA GLY A 45 3.23 -16.17 -18.94
C GLY A 45 2.91 -14.67 -18.88
N VAL A 46 3.86 -13.83 -18.47
CA VAL A 46 3.78 -12.35 -18.48
C VAL A 46 2.46 -11.82 -17.88
N PRO A 47 2.12 -12.18 -16.62
CA PRO A 47 0.84 -11.83 -16.04
C PRO A 47 0.70 -10.32 -15.84
N PHE A 48 -0.53 -9.81 -16.00
CA PHE A 48 -0.85 -8.42 -15.71
C PHE A 48 -0.94 -8.16 -14.20
N ARG A 49 -0.42 -7.01 -13.77
CA ARG A 49 -0.61 -6.43 -12.44
C ARG A 49 -1.49 -5.19 -12.56
N ALA A 50 -2.56 -5.14 -11.77
CA ALA A 50 -3.32 -3.91 -11.57
C ALA A 50 -2.48 -2.91 -10.75
N ILE A 51 -2.35 -1.69 -11.25
CA ILE A 51 -1.78 -0.55 -10.55
C ILE A 51 -2.89 0.48 -10.35
N VAL A 52 -2.94 0.99 -9.12
CA VAL A 52 -3.96 1.91 -8.64
C VAL A 52 -3.32 3.29 -8.48
N SER A 53 -3.81 4.29 -9.20
CA SER A 53 -3.31 5.67 -9.12
C SER A 53 -4.34 6.60 -8.50
N GLU A 54 -3.95 7.21 -7.39
CA GLU A 54 -4.72 8.23 -6.68
C GLU A 54 -4.47 9.65 -7.19
N ARG A 55 -3.72 9.82 -8.28
CA ARG A 55 -3.34 11.15 -8.79
C ARG A 55 -4.58 11.99 -9.06
N THR A 56 -4.58 13.22 -8.53
CA THR A 56 -5.69 14.18 -8.62
C THR A 56 -7.00 13.77 -7.92
N THR A 57 -6.93 12.83 -6.98
CA THR A 57 -8.09 12.43 -6.16
C THR A 57 -7.98 12.97 -4.73
N TRP A 58 -9.11 13.09 -4.04
CA TRP A 58 -9.16 13.45 -2.62
C TRP A 58 -8.38 12.47 -1.71
N GLN A 59 -8.25 11.20 -2.13
CA GLN A 59 -7.44 10.20 -1.42
C GLN A 59 -5.98 10.63 -1.33
N ALA A 60 -5.41 11.26 -2.37
CA ALA A 60 -4.03 11.74 -2.36
C ALA A 60 -3.78 12.79 -1.26
N CYS A 61 -4.79 13.59 -0.91
CA CYS A 61 -4.68 14.52 0.22
C CYS A 61 -4.57 13.78 1.56
N VAL A 62 -5.34 12.70 1.73
CA VAL A 62 -5.30 11.84 2.92
C VAL A 62 -3.98 11.08 2.97
N SER A 63 -3.56 10.46 1.88
CA SER A 63 -2.28 9.73 1.78
C SER A 63 -1.11 10.63 2.12
N LYS A 64 -1.06 11.85 1.56
CA LYS A 64 -0.01 12.82 1.90
C LYS A 64 -0.01 13.19 3.39
N PHE A 65 -1.19 13.45 3.97
CA PHE A 65 -1.31 13.74 5.39
C PHE A 65 -0.81 12.58 6.24
N LEU A 66 -1.26 11.35 5.97
CA LEU A 66 -0.85 10.16 6.71
C LEU A 66 0.66 9.93 6.61
N THR A 67 1.25 10.05 5.42
CA THR A 67 2.70 9.94 5.24
C THR A 67 3.46 10.97 6.08
N GLN A 68 2.98 12.22 6.14
CA GLN A 68 3.58 13.26 6.97
C GLN A 68 3.45 12.99 8.48
N GLN A 69 2.32 12.42 8.92
CA GLN A 69 2.18 12.03 10.32
C GLN A 69 3.06 10.83 10.65
N LEU A 70 3.09 9.81 9.79
CA LEU A 70 3.93 8.63 9.94
C LEU A 70 5.42 8.97 9.93
N SER A 71 5.86 10.00 9.17
CA SER A 71 7.26 10.43 9.21
C SER A 71 7.69 11.04 10.55
N ASN A 72 6.73 11.49 11.37
CA ASN A 72 7.02 12.01 12.71
C ASN A 72 7.08 10.89 13.76
N VAL A 73 6.58 9.69 13.45
CA VAL A 73 6.62 8.56 14.37
C VAL A 73 8.07 8.05 14.44
N GLN A 74 8.66 8.20 15.62
CA GLN A 74 9.95 7.58 15.93
C GLN A 74 9.71 6.08 16.09
N ILE A 75 10.26 5.30 15.16
CA ILE A 75 10.23 3.84 15.22
C ILE A 75 11.65 3.41 15.57
N ASP A 76 11.80 2.90 16.79
CA ASP A 76 13.00 2.18 17.20
C ASP A 76 12.88 0.72 16.74
N ASP A 77 13.36 0.46 15.53
CA ASP A 77 13.39 -0.86 14.93
C ASP A 77 14.82 -1.17 14.49
N PRO A 78 15.53 -2.08 15.20
CA PRO A 78 16.92 -2.42 14.90
C PRO A 78 17.07 -3.16 13.56
N PHE A 79 15.98 -3.62 12.96
CA PHE A 79 15.95 -4.29 11.65
C PHE A 79 15.47 -3.38 10.53
N ARG A 80 15.21 -2.10 10.82
CA ARG A 80 14.75 -1.14 9.80
C ARG A 80 15.86 -0.85 8.81
N ILE A 81 15.64 -1.30 7.58
CA ILE A 81 16.51 -1.01 6.45
C ILE A 81 15.89 0.15 5.65
N GLN A 82 16.67 1.21 5.39
CA GLN A 82 16.17 2.38 4.66
C GLN A 82 15.94 2.10 3.18
N ASN A 83 16.83 1.35 2.55
CA ASN A 83 16.76 0.96 1.14
C ASN A 83 17.62 -0.30 0.89
N SER A 84 17.53 -0.86 -0.32
CA SER A 84 18.26 -2.06 -0.71
C SER A 84 19.78 -1.92 -0.68
N GLU A 85 20.32 -0.73 -0.90
CA GLU A 85 21.77 -0.50 -0.94
C GLU A 85 22.43 -0.85 0.39
N HIS A 86 21.78 -0.56 1.53
CA HIS A 86 22.30 -0.93 2.85
C HIS A 86 22.48 -2.45 3.00
N VAL A 87 21.55 -3.25 2.45
CA VAL A 87 21.65 -4.72 2.47
C VAL A 87 22.77 -5.18 1.55
N ILE A 88 22.87 -4.58 0.36
CA ILE A 88 23.92 -4.90 -0.61
C ILE A 88 25.29 -4.62 0.00
N SER A 89 25.51 -3.44 0.58
CA SER A 89 26.76 -3.07 1.25
C SER A 89 27.08 -4.00 2.41
N PHE A 90 26.10 -4.30 3.27
CA PHE A 90 26.29 -5.25 4.37
C PHE A 90 26.72 -6.64 3.88
N LEU A 91 26.09 -7.17 2.83
CA LEU A 91 26.44 -8.47 2.26
C LEU A 91 27.81 -8.44 1.56
N GLN A 92 28.19 -7.33 0.93
CA GLN A 92 29.50 -7.17 0.32
C GLN A 92 30.63 -7.13 1.37
N GLU A 93 30.41 -6.43 2.47
CA GLU A 93 31.42 -6.26 3.54
C GLU A 93 31.50 -7.49 4.46
N GLN A 94 30.35 -7.99 4.91
CA GLN A 94 30.24 -8.99 5.97
C GLN A 94 29.78 -10.36 5.47
N GLY A 95 29.44 -10.51 4.19
CA GLY A 95 28.89 -11.76 3.65
C GLY A 95 29.79 -12.98 3.83
N HIS A 96 31.11 -12.78 3.88
CA HIS A 96 32.08 -13.85 4.15
C HIS A 96 31.96 -14.46 5.56
N LEU A 97 31.32 -13.75 6.50
CA LEU A 97 31.05 -14.24 7.86
C LEU A 97 29.70 -14.95 7.99
N ILE A 98 28.87 -14.92 6.94
CA ILE A 98 27.51 -15.45 6.95
C ILE A 98 27.53 -16.89 6.43
N ALA A 99 27.26 -17.86 7.30
CA ALA A 99 27.26 -19.28 6.93
C ALA A 99 26.01 -19.71 6.13
N SER A 100 24.86 -19.02 6.31
CA SER A 100 23.61 -19.32 5.60
C SER A 100 22.62 -18.16 5.67
N GLY A 101 21.62 -18.16 4.80
CA GLY A 101 20.53 -17.18 4.79
C GLY A 101 19.26 -17.76 4.19
N PHE A 102 18.13 -17.11 4.46
CA PHE A 102 16.83 -17.44 3.88
C PHE A 102 16.10 -16.16 3.48
N SER A 103 15.14 -16.28 2.56
CA SER A 103 14.27 -15.19 2.15
C SER A 103 12.80 -15.57 2.41
N ILE A 104 12.03 -14.60 2.91
CA ILE A 104 10.59 -14.73 3.10
C ILE A 104 9.91 -13.77 2.14
N ASP A 105 9.03 -14.31 1.28
CA ASP A 105 8.18 -13.51 0.40
C ASP A 105 6.77 -13.40 1.00
N VAL A 106 6.34 -12.17 1.31
CA VAL A 106 4.99 -11.91 1.79
C VAL A 106 4.06 -11.78 0.58
N GLN A 107 3.27 -12.83 0.33
CA GLN A 107 2.31 -12.84 -0.76
C GLN A 107 1.01 -12.11 -0.36
N ASP A 108 0.43 -11.42 -1.35
CA ASP A 108 -0.90 -10.80 -1.23
C ASP A 108 -1.09 -9.86 -0.03
N MET A 109 -0.03 -9.15 0.39
CA MET A 109 -0.01 -8.26 1.57
C MET A 109 -1.25 -7.35 1.67
N TYR A 110 -1.63 -6.69 0.57
CA TYR A 110 -2.79 -5.78 0.54
C TYR A 110 -4.14 -6.47 0.77
N TYR A 111 -4.25 -7.76 0.48
CA TYR A 111 -5.47 -8.56 0.71
C TYR A 111 -5.45 -9.25 2.07
N SER A 112 -4.25 -9.51 2.61
CA SER A 112 -4.04 -10.13 3.92
C SER A 112 -4.23 -9.17 5.10
N ILE A 113 -4.14 -7.86 4.87
CA ILE A 113 -4.50 -6.84 5.86
C ILE A 113 -6.04 -6.82 5.94
N SER A 114 -6.60 -7.56 6.91
CA SER A 114 -8.04 -7.79 7.04
C SER A 114 -8.86 -6.51 6.84
N PRO A 115 -9.77 -6.45 5.86
CA PRO A 115 -10.82 -5.45 5.90
C PRO A 115 -11.75 -5.84 7.05
N HIS A 116 -12.23 -4.89 7.83
CA HIS A 116 -13.45 -5.11 8.61
C HIS A 116 -14.51 -5.66 7.65
N LYS A 117 -14.95 -6.91 7.85
CA LYS A 117 -16.01 -7.56 7.05
C LYS A 117 -17.28 -6.69 7.08
N PRO A 118 -17.91 -6.39 5.94
CA PRO A 118 -19.32 -6.62 5.80
C PRO A 118 -19.54 -8.03 5.23
N PRO A 119 -20.56 -8.76 5.71
CA PRO A 119 -20.85 -10.10 5.23
C PRO A 119 -21.51 -10.01 3.86
N THR A 120 -20.90 -10.57 2.82
CA THR A 120 -21.64 -11.26 1.74
C THR A 120 -20.71 -12.22 1.00
N SER A 121 -21.31 -13.35 0.63
CA SER A 121 -20.72 -14.67 0.50
C SER A 121 -20.12 -15.02 -0.88
N HIS A 122 -19.80 -14.07 -1.77
CA HIS A 122 -19.56 -14.44 -3.18
C HIS A 122 -18.42 -13.75 -3.94
N PHE A 123 -17.44 -13.13 -3.27
CA PHE A 123 -16.23 -12.66 -3.97
C PHE A 123 -15.07 -13.66 -3.80
N LYS A 124 -14.97 -14.63 -4.72
CA LYS A 124 -13.70 -15.34 -4.97
C LYS A 124 -12.87 -14.47 -5.93
N PRO A 125 -11.63 -14.07 -5.58
CA PRO A 125 -10.75 -13.41 -6.54
C PRO A 125 -10.48 -14.35 -7.74
N PRO A 126 -10.41 -13.83 -8.99
CA PRO A 126 -10.33 -14.64 -10.20
C PRO A 126 -8.98 -15.33 -10.45
N TYR A 127 -8.12 -15.47 -9.44
CA TYR A 127 -6.77 -16.01 -9.59
C TYR A 127 -6.41 -16.91 -8.41
N GLU A 128 -7.20 -17.96 -8.22
CA GLU A 128 -6.76 -19.18 -7.54
C GLU A 128 -5.92 -19.98 -8.57
N VAL A 129 -4.74 -19.48 -8.93
CA VAL A 129 -3.78 -20.25 -9.72
C VAL A 129 -3.15 -21.26 -8.77
N LYS A 130 -3.74 -22.46 -8.71
CA LYS A 130 -3.04 -23.65 -8.19
C LYS A 130 -1.81 -23.84 -9.06
N ARG A 131 -0.64 -23.44 -8.56
CA ARG A 131 0.64 -23.85 -9.16
C ARG A 131 0.97 -25.25 -8.64
N PRO A 132 1.15 -26.26 -9.50
CA PRO A 132 1.86 -27.46 -9.09
C PRO A 132 3.31 -27.08 -8.81
N PHE A 133 3.92 -27.82 -7.88
CA PHE A 133 5.32 -27.70 -7.45
C PHE A 133 6.30 -27.61 -8.63
#